data_AF-A0A0L6X0H1-F1
#
_entry.id   AF-A0A0L6X0H1-F1
#
_cell.length_a   1.000
_cell.length_b   1.000
_cell.length_c   1.000
_cell.angle_alpha   90.00
_cell.angle_beta   90.00
_cell.angle_gamma   90.00
#
_symmetry.space_group_name_H-M   'P 1'
#
loop_
_entity.id
_entity.type
_entity.pdbx_description
1 polymer ?
#
loop_
_entity_poly.entity_id
_entity_poly.type
_entity_poly.pdbx_seq_one_letter_code
_entity_poly.pdbx_strand_id
1 'polypeptide(L)'
;MLLSRQTCLCFNNYWLDWLSISNGTTQGCPLSMIFYALYNAPLLLTVHPNSASEISIGFVNDTMFLAIAQSLKEAHRILVDMMEHAQGSFNWS
;
A
#
# COMPACT_ATOMS: atom_id res chain seq x y z
N MET A 1 -13.29 17.37 -12.25
CA MET A 1 -11.93 17.77 -11.85
C MET A 1 -12.08 18.99 -10.95
N LEU A 2 -11.65 18.92 -9.69
CA LEU A 2 -11.78 20.05 -8.74
C LEU A 2 -10.50 20.87 -8.81
N LEU A 3 -10.61 22.10 -9.33
CA LEU A 3 -9.50 23.04 -9.53
C LEU A 3 -9.32 23.94 -8.30
N SER A 4 -8.12 24.47 -8.12
CA SER A 4 -7.80 25.49 -7.09
C SER A 4 -7.95 25.04 -5.62
N ARG A 5 -7.73 23.75 -5.33
CA ARG A 5 -7.63 23.29 -3.94
C ARG A 5 -6.31 23.75 -3.33
N GLN A 6 -6.37 24.32 -2.13
CA GLN A 6 -5.19 24.64 -1.34
C GLN A 6 -5.32 24.01 0.05
N THR A 7 -4.20 23.62 0.64
CA THR A 7 -4.12 23.18 2.04
C THR A 7 -3.08 23.99 2.77
N CYS A 8 -3.20 24.09 4.08
CA CYS A 8 -2.23 24.72 4.96
C CYS A 8 -2.03 23.80 6.16
N LEU A 9 -0.78 23.49 6.50
CA LEU A 9 -0.47 22.63 7.64
C LEU A 9 -0.17 23.51 8.86
N CYS A 10 -0.69 23.10 10.02
CA CYS A 10 -0.42 23.75 11.30
C CYS A 10 0.25 22.76 12.25
N PHE A 11 1.39 23.15 12.81
CA PHE A 11 2.11 22.40 13.83
C PHE A 11 2.47 23.33 14.99
N ASN A 12 2.01 23.02 16.20
CA ASN A 12 2.32 23.80 17.41
C ASN A 12 2.11 25.33 17.23
N ASN A 13 0.99 25.72 16.63
CA ASN A 13 0.63 27.12 16.30
C ASN A 13 1.48 27.79 15.21
N TYR A 14 2.33 27.05 14.50
CA TYR A 14 3.01 27.53 13.31
C TYR A 14 2.26 27.06 12.06
N TRP A 15 1.89 28.01 11.20
CA TRP A 15 1.19 27.76 9.95
C TRP A 15 2.19 27.82 8.78
N LEU A 16 2.19 26.81 7.92
CA LEU A 16 2.92 26.85 6.66
C LEU A 16 2.20 27.73 5.63
N ASP A 17 2.92 28.14 4.59
CA ASP A 17 2.28 28.78 3.43
C ASP A 17 1.26 27.84 2.76
N TRP A 18 0.29 28.44 2.07
CA TRP A 18 -0.72 27.68 1.33
C TRP A 18 -0.07 26.83 0.23
N LEU A 19 -0.32 25.52 0.28
CA LEU A 19 0.13 24.56 -0.72
C LEU A 19 -0.99 24.25 -1.69
N SER A 20 -0.72 24.43 -2.99
CA SER A 20 -1.66 24.04 -4.05
C SER A 20 -1.72 22.52 -4.18
N ILE A 21 -2.93 21.96 -4.10
CA ILE A 21 -3.18 20.53 -4.26
C ILE A 21 -3.65 20.26 -5.68
N SER A 22 -2.74 19.80 -6.52
CA SER A 22 -3.02 19.44 -7.93
C SER A 22 -3.69 18.07 -8.09
N ASN A 23 -3.54 17.19 -7.10
CA ASN A 23 -4.03 15.82 -7.10
C ASN A 23 -4.22 15.31 -5.67
N GLY A 24 -5.04 14.27 -5.49
CA GLY A 24 -5.22 13.65 -4.19
C GLY A 24 -6.66 13.19 -3.97
N THR A 25 -6.79 12.04 -3.31
CA THR A 25 -8.07 11.45 -2.97
C THR A 25 -8.58 12.10 -1.69
N THR A 26 -9.78 12.67 -1.72
CA THR A 26 -10.39 13.28 -0.54
C THR A 26 -10.75 12.19 0.47
N GLN A 27 -10.32 12.36 1.73
CA GLN A 27 -10.81 11.54 2.83
C GLN A 27 -12.34 11.69 2.96
N GLY A 28 -13.01 10.59 3.30
CA GLY A 28 -14.48 10.56 3.41
C GLY A 28 -15.23 10.45 2.08
N CYS A 29 -14.54 10.40 0.93
CA CYS A 29 -15.18 10.05 -0.33
C CYS A 29 -15.39 8.53 -0.40
N PRO A 30 -16.63 8.02 -0.57
CA PRO A 30 -16.86 6.56 -0.63
C PRO A 30 -16.07 5.85 -1.73
N LEU A 31 -15.79 6.55 -2.83
CA LEU A 31 -14.99 6.01 -3.94
C LEU A 31 -13.50 5.92 -3.63
N SER A 32 -12.99 6.67 -2.65
CA SER A 32 -11.56 6.66 -2.32
C SER A 32 -11.09 5.27 -1.89
N MET A 33 -11.94 4.55 -1.16
CA MET A 33 -11.63 3.21 -0.66
C MET A 33 -11.46 2.20 -1.79
N ILE A 34 -12.31 2.29 -2.81
CA ILE A 34 -12.23 1.45 -4.02
C ILE A 34 -10.96 1.80 -4.81
N PHE A 35 -10.66 3.09 -4.97
CA PHE A 35 -9.45 3.52 -5.68
C PHE A 35 -8.17 3.09 -4.96
N TYR A 36 -8.14 3.13 -3.62
CA TYR A 36 -7.02 2.58 -2.85
C TYR A 36 -6.87 1.08 -3.05
N ALA A 37 -7.97 0.32 -3.02
CA ALA A 37 -7.92 -1.12 -3.27
C ALA A 37 -7.37 -1.45 -4.67
N LEU A 38 -7.76 -0.70 -5.71
CA LEU A 38 -7.24 -0.88 -7.06
C LEU A 38 -5.78 -0.45 -7.20
N TYR A 39 -5.39 0.66 -6.54
CA TYR A 39 -4.01 1.16 -6.55
C TYR A 39 -3.05 0.19 -5.85
N ASN A 40 -3.48 -0.41 -4.74
CA ASN A 40 -2.72 -1.41 -3.98
C ASN A 40 -2.84 -2.83 -4.55
N ALA A 41 -3.69 -3.07 -5.56
CA ALA A 41 -3.91 -4.42 -6.09
C ALA A 41 -2.64 -5.17 -6.53
N PRO A 42 -1.61 -4.53 -7.12
CA PRO A 42 -0.37 -5.22 -7.44
C PRO A 42 0.32 -5.87 -6.24
N LEU A 43 0.19 -5.30 -5.03
CA LEU A 43 0.72 -5.90 -3.79
C LEU A 43 0.04 -7.23 -3.43
N LEU A 44 -1.18 -7.45 -3.90
CA LEU A 44 -1.91 -8.71 -3.70
C LEU A 44 -1.57 -9.77 -4.75
N LEU A 45 -0.84 -9.38 -5.79
CA LEU A 45 -0.43 -10.25 -6.89
C LEU A 45 1.05 -10.63 -6.79
N THR A 46 1.73 -10.26 -5.70
CA THR A 46 3.11 -10.64 -5.43
C THR A 46 3.25 -12.12 -5.08
N VAL A 47 2.24 -12.70 -4.40
CA VAL A 47 2.23 -14.14 -4.09
C VAL A 47 2.22 -15.00 -5.35
N HIS A 48 2.96 -16.09 -5.32
CA HIS A 48 2.89 -17.06 -6.40
C HIS A 48 1.49 -17.69 -6.49
N PRO A 49 0.82 -17.70 -7.67
CA PRO A 49 -0.59 -18.08 -7.81
C PRO A 49 -0.98 -19.48 -7.31
N ASN A 50 0.01 -20.37 -7.15
CA ASN A 50 -0.20 -21.76 -6.73
C ASN A 50 0.59 -22.10 -5.44
N SER A 51 1.08 -21.10 -4.71
CA SER A 51 1.81 -21.34 -3.47
C SER A 51 0.85 -21.71 -2.36
N ALA A 52 1.04 -22.89 -1.79
CA ALA A 52 0.37 -23.29 -0.55
C ALA A 52 1.03 -22.67 0.70
N SER A 53 2.18 -22.03 0.53
CA SER A 53 3.01 -21.48 1.60
C SER A 53 2.99 -19.96 1.69
N GLU A 54 2.30 -19.27 0.78
CA GLU A 54 2.26 -17.81 0.72
C GLU A 54 0.82 -17.31 0.60
N ILE A 55 0.47 -16.28 1.35
CA ILE A 55 -0.82 -15.61 1.27
C ILE A 55 -0.59 -14.09 1.37
N SER A 56 -1.24 -13.32 0.50
CA SER A 56 -1.34 -11.86 0.60
C SER A 56 -2.79 -11.46 0.84
N ILE A 57 -3.03 -10.64 1.86
CA ILE A 57 -4.36 -10.14 2.20
C ILE A 57 -4.32 -8.61 2.22
N GLY A 58 -5.22 -7.99 1.46
CA GLY A 58 -5.36 -6.54 1.40
C GLY A 58 -6.59 -6.06 2.16
N PHE A 59 -6.42 -4.97 2.91
CA PHE A 59 -7.51 -4.23 3.49
C PHE A 59 -7.26 -2.73 3.30
N VAL A 60 -7.91 -2.17 2.26
CA VAL A 60 -7.84 -0.73 1.92
C VAL A 60 -6.40 -0.30 1.63
N ASN A 61 -5.70 0.24 2.63
CA ASN A 61 -4.32 0.73 2.54
C ASN A 61 -3.29 -0.26 3.10
N ASP A 62 -3.74 -1.28 3.83
CA ASP A 62 -2.84 -2.25 4.45
C ASP A 62 -2.78 -3.52 3.62
N THR A 63 -1.57 -4.06 3.46
CA THR A 63 -1.35 -5.39 2.91
C THR A 63 -0.56 -6.21 3.91
N MET A 64 -1.04 -7.42 4.17
CA MET A 64 -0.37 -8.41 5.00
C MET A 64 0.16 -9.54 4.13
N PHE A 65 1.42 -9.93 4.37
CA PHE A 65 2.02 -11.13 3.82
C PHE A 65 2.16 -12.20 4.90
N LEU A 66 1.76 -13.41 4.57
CA LEU A 66 1.85 -14.57 5.43
C LEU A 66 2.63 -15.67 4.72
N ALA A 67 3.67 -16.15 5.39
CA ALA A 67 4.47 -17.29 4.96
C ALA A 67 4.30 -18.46 5.93
N ILE A 68 4.07 -19.66 5.38
CA ILE A 68 3.90 -20.91 6.12
C ILE A 68 5.10 -21.82 5.82
N ALA A 69 5.87 -22.18 6.86
CA ALA A 69 7.01 -23.07 6.75
C ALA A 69 7.26 -23.86 8.05
N GLN A 70 8.14 -24.85 8.00
CA GLN A 70 8.49 -25.70 9.16
C GLN A 70 9.43 -25.00 10.15
N SER A 71 10.05 -23.89 9.75
CA SER A 71 10.94 -23.11 10.59
C SER A 71 10.80 -21.60 10.36
N LEU A 72 11.14 -20.82 11.38
CA LEU A 72 11.16 -19.36 11.28
C LEU A 72 12.11 -18.88 10.17
N LYS A 73 13.26 -19.54 10.01
CA LYS A 73 14.26 -19.18 8.99
C LYS A 73 13.70 -19.36 7.58
N GLU A 74 12.97 -20.44 7.34
CA GLU A 74 12.32 -20.69 6.05
C GLU A 74 11.18 -19.72 5.80
N ALA A 75 10.32 -19.46 6.80
CA ALA A 75 9.25 -18.48 6.70
C ALA A 75 9.80 -17.08 6.39
N HIS A 76 10.88 -16.68 7.06
CA HIS A 76 11.56 -15.40 6.78
C HIS A 76 12.11 -15.35 5.36
N ARG A 77 12.71 -16.44 4.85
CA ARG A 77 13.20 -16.50 3.47
C ARG A 77 12.06 -16.32 2.46
N ILE A 78 10.90 -16.93 2.71
CA ILE A 78 9.70 -16.77 1.86
C ILE A 78 9.23 -15.31 1.89
N LEU A 79 9.16 -14.70 3.09
CA LEU A 79 8.77 -13.28 3.20
C LEU A 79 9.75 -12.36 2.46
N VAL A 80 11.06 -12.59 2.58
CA VAL A 80 12.08 -11.83 1.84
C VAL A 80 11.87 -11.96 0.33
N ASP A 81 11.61 -13.19 -0.15
CA ASP A 81 11.33 -13.44 -1.56
C ASP A 81 10.12 -12.60 -2.03
N MET A 82 8.96 -12.68 -1.33
CA MET A 82 7.75 -11.90 -1.62
C MET A 82 7.96 -10.37 -1.66
N MET A 83 8.99 -9.87 -0.98
CA MET A 83 9.37 -8.47 -0.99
C MET A 83 10.29 -8.13 -2.17
N GLU A 84 11.27 -8.98 -2.48
CA GLU A 84 12.41 -8.68 -3.35
C GLU A 84 12.34 -9.27 -4.77
N HIS A 85 11.51 -10.29 -5.03
CA HIS A 85 11.47 -10.94 -6.34
C HIS A 85 11.04 -9.98 -7.46
N ALA A 86 11.19 -10.39 -8.72
CA ALA A 86 10.68 -9.62 -9.84
C ALA A 86 9.16 -9.48 -9.71
N GLN A 87 8.64 -8.24 -9.72
CA GLN A 87 7.24 -7.91 -9.36
C GLN A 87 6.88 -8.13 -7.88
N GLY A 88 7.87 -8.25 -6.99
CA GLY A 88 7.69 -8.27 -5.55
C GLY A 88 7.33 -6.90 -4.99
N SER A 89 7.04 -6.86 -3.68
CA SER A 89 6.42 -5.68 -3.04
C SER A 89 7.27 -4.41 -3.12
N PHE A 90 8.61 -4.52 -3.11
CA PHE A 90 9.49 -3.37 -3.27
C PHE A 90 9.49 -2.76 -4.67
N ASN A 91 8.96 -3.46 -5.68
CA ASN A 91 8.78 -2.88 -7.01
C ASN A 91 7.58 -1.92 -7.05
N TRP A 92 6.58 -2.17 -6.21
CA TRP A 92 5.40 -1.32 -6.11
C TRP A 92 5.68 0.01 -5.35
N SER A 93 6.62 0.01 -4.39
CA SER A 93 6.97 1.15 -3.54
C SER A 93 8.15 1.98 -4.07
#